data_AF-A0A1S3C132-F1
#
_entry.id   AF-A0A1S3C132-F1
#
_cell.length_a   1.000
_cell.length_b   1.000
_cell.length_c   1.000
_cell.angle_alpha   90.00
_cell.angle_beta   90.00
_cell.angle_gamma   90.00
#
_symmetry.space_group_name_H-M   'P 1'
#
loop_
_entity.id
_entity.type
_entity.pdbx_description
1 polymer ?
#
loop_
_entity_poly.entity_id
_entity_poly.type
_entity_poly.pdbx_seq_one_letter_code
_entity_poly.pdbx_strand_id
1 'polypeptide(L)'
;MIRSIGRKGFTTPWPLLMPSSPSLPYFQVQLIRIQIRVPEFEWTTQKGFHLMNFIVNGLRAILFGLYKSVFLIKPKVLEMVIMEIPGLLFFSTYTLLVLFWAEIYHQARSLPIHKLKPAYCIINGVMYIIQIGIWIIVMLEHSPGAVIVAKLFFSVVSFSAALGFLIYGGRLFVMLRQFPIESRGRQKKLYEVGCVTTICFSCFFIRCFVLALSAFDKDADLDVLDHPILNLIYYMLVEVVPSALVLFILRKLPPRRISDRYHPIE
;
A
#
# COMPACT_ATOMS: atom_id res chain seq x y z
N MET A 1 12.41 24.92 64.84
CA MET A 1 11.11 24.27 64.55
C MET A 1 10.74 24.61 63.10
N ILE A 2 11.39 24.02 62.10
CA ILE A 2 11.11 22.74 61.40
C ILE A 2 9.64 22.58 60.98
N ARG A 3 9.37 22.74 59.67
CA ARG A 3 8.65 21.85 58.72
C ARG A 3 8.36 22.65 57.44
N SER A 4 9.10 22.52 56.33
CA SER A 4 9.18 21.41 55.36
C SER A 4 7.83 21.04 54.74
N ILE A 5 7.69 21.26 53.43
CA ILE A 5 7.05 20.45 52.35
C ILE A 5 7.01 21.38 51.12
N GLY A 6 7.60 21.15 49.95
CA GLY A 6 8.45 20.10 49.42
C GLY A 6 8.69 20.43 47.95
N ARG A 7 9.93 20.77 47.57
CA ARG A 7 10.38 20.78 46.17
C ARG A 7 10.25 19.35 45.63
N LYS A 8 9.36 19.13 44.66
CA LYS A 8 9.46 18.00 43.71
C LYS A 8 9.80 18.67 42.38
N GLY A 9 10.98 18.50 41.79
CA GLY A 9 11.71 17.24 41.62
C GLY A 9 11.86 17.07 40.11
N PHE A 10 12.63 17.97 39.49
CA PHE A 10 12.92 17.98 38.06
C PHE A 10 14.07 17.01 37.79
N THR A 11 13.86 15.71 37.99
CA THR A 11 14.81 14.64 37.62
C THR A 11 14.12 13.27 37.73
N THR A 12 13.74 12.68 36.60
CA THR A 12 14.19 11.32 36.24
C THR A 12 13.92 11.04 34.75
N PRO A 13 14.77 10.23 34.11
CA PRO A 13 14.85 10.07 32.67
C PRO A 13 13.93 8.94 32.20
N TRP A 14 13.38 9.04 30.99
CA TRP A 14 12.62 7.94 30.38
C TRP A 14 13.38 7.23 29.24
N PRO A 15 14.39 6.40 29.54
CA PRO A 15 14.74 5.27 28.70
C PRO A 15 14.36 3.96 29.42
N LEU A 16 14.17 2.90 28.64
CA LEU A 16 14.08 1.50 29.09
C LEU A 16 12.69 0.98 29.49
N LEU A 17 11.86 0.73 28.48
CA LEU A 17 11.08 -0.53 28.34
C LEU A 17 10.41 -0.53 26.96
N MET A 18 11.21 -0.59 25.90
CA MET A 18 10.75 -1.25 24.67
C MET A 18 11.54 -2.55 24.56
N PRO A 19 10.89 -3.71 24.70
CA PRO A 19 11.56 -4.98 24.48
C PRO A 19 12.07 -5.02 23.04
N SER A 20 13.28 -5.55 22.91
CA SER A 20 13.90 -6.00 21.68
C SER A 20 12.87 -6.65 20.74
N SER A 21 12.76 -6.08 19.54
CA SER A 21 12.20 -6.68 18.32
C SER A 21 11.15 -7.79 18.52
N PRO A 22 9.85 -7.46 18.52
CA PRO A 22 8.85 -8.50 18.38
C PRO A 22 8.75 -8.86 16.88
N SER A 23 8.62 -10.16 16.60
CA SER A 23 8.47 -10.70 15.25
C SER A 23 7.27 -10.08 14.53
N LEU A 24 7.33 -10.04 13.18
CA LEU A 24 6.31 -9.48 12.26
C LEU A 24 4.83 -9.60 12.71
N PRO A 25 4.34 -10.72 13.29
CA PRO A 25 2.93 -10.83 13.73
C PRO A 25 2.53 -9.94 14.92
N TYR A 26 3.46 -9.57 15.81
CA TYR A 26 3.13 -8.84 17.04
C TYR A 26 2.80 -7.36 16.83
N PHE A 27 3.29 -6.76 15.75
CA PHE A 27 3.06 -5.34 15.45
C PHE A 27 1.57 -5.07 15.16
N GLN A 28 0.88 -6.02 14.52
CA GLN A 28 -0.55 -5.91 14.20
C GLN A 28 -1.43 -6.03 15.45
N VAL A 29 -1.09 -6.96 16.35
CA VAL A 29 -1.80 -7.13 17.64
C VAL A 29 -1.64 -5.90 18.52
N GLN A 30 -0.48 -5.24 18.49
CA GLN A 30 -0.25 -4.01 19.23
C GLN A 30 -1.07 -2.83 18.69
N LEU A 31 -1.20 -2.69 17.36
CA LEU A 31 -2.03 -1.65 16.75
C LEU A 31 -3.52 -1.79 17.12
N ILE A 32 -4.05 -3.02 17.13
CA ILE A 32 -5.43 -3.31 17.53
C ILE A 32 -5.64 -2.99 19.02
N ARG A 33 -4.71 -3.38 19.90
CA ARG A 33 -4.81 -3.07 21.34
C ARG A 33 -4.75 -1.58 21.64
N ILE A 34 -3.99 -0.80 20.89
CA ILE A 34 -3.91 0.66 21.06
C ILE A 34 -5.19 1.34 20.54
N GLN A 35 -5.77 0.84 19.45
CA GLN A 35 -7.03 1.34 18.87
C GLN A 35 -8.23 1.13 19.82
N ILE A 36 -8.30 -0.03 20.49
CA ILE A 36 -9.34 -0.34 21.48
C ILE A 36 -9.19 0.55 22.74
N ARG A 37 -7.97 1.00 23.06
CA ARG A 37 -7.70 1.73 24.30
C ARG A 37 -7.85 3.25 24.21
N VAL A 38 -7.81 3.83 23.00
CA VAL A 38 -7.97 5.28 22.79
C VAL A 38 -8.74 5.54 21.47
N PRO A 39 -10.08 5.61 21.50
CA PRO A 39 -10.90 5.83 20.30
C PRO A 39 -10.81 7.26 19.72
N GLU A 40 -10.16 8.20 20.42
CA GLU A 40 -9.96 9.59 19.99
C GLU A 40 -8.82 9.76 18.94
N PHE A 41 -8.14 8.67 18.54
CA PHE A 41 -7.10 8.72 17.50
C PHE A 41 -7.73 8.60 16.10
N GLU A 42 -7.73 9.69 15.35
CA GLU A 42 -8.13 9.71 13.93
C GLU A 42 -7.46 8.60 13.09
N TRP A 43 -8.22 8.02 12.15
CA TRP A 43 -7.72 6.99 11.24
C TRP A 43 -6.68 7.55 10.27
N THR A 44 -5.40 7.30 10.54
CA THR A 44 -4.28 7.77 9.69
C THR A 44 -4.14 6.93 8.42
N THR A 45 -3.75 7.56 7.30
CA THR A 45 -3.44 6.93 6.01
C THR A 45 -2.47 5.75 6.16
N GLN A 46 -1.48 5.85 7.06
CA GLN A 46 -0.52 4.78 7.35
C GLN A 46 -1.15 3.52 7.95
N LYS A 47 -2.05 3.65 8.94
CA LYS A 47 -2.80 2.51 9.51
C LYS A 47 -3.65 1.82 8.44
N GLY A 48 -4.29 2.62 7.58
CA GLY A 48 -5.02 2.13 6.41
C GLY A 48 -4.13 1.30 5.49
N PHE A 49 -2.94 1.80 5.14
CA PHE A 49 -1.99 1.10 4.29
C PHE A 49 -1.56 -0.26 4.86
N HIS A 50 -1.27 -0.34 6.16
CA HIS A 50 -0.92 -1.60 6.82
C HIS A 50 -2.09 -2.59 6.83
N LEU A 51 -3.30 -2.11 7.14
CA LEU A 51 -4.50 -2.94 7.13
C LEU A 51 -4.79 -3.50 5.74
N MET A 52 -4.77 -2.65 4.70
CA MET A 52 -5.05 -3.09 3.33
C MET A 52 -3.99 -4.07 2.83
N ASN A 53 -2.70 -3.84 3.13
CA ASN A 53 -1.65 -4.82 2.84
C ASN A 53 -1.90 -6.17 3.50
N PHE A 54 -2.31 -6.18 4.78
CA PHE A 54 -2.62 -7.43 5.47
C PHE A 54 -3.78 -8.17 4.79
N ILE A 55 -4.83 -7.44 4.40
CA ILE A 55 -5.97 -8.01 3.68
C ILE A 55 -5.54 -8.56 2.31
N VAL A 56 -4.78 -7.80 1.52
CA VAL A 56 -4.32 -8.22 0.19
C VAL A 56 -3.45 -9.47 0.26
N ASN A 57 -2.43 -9.46 1.13
CA ASN A 57 -1.52 -10.59 1.27
C ASN A 57 -2.23 -11.81 1.87
N GLY A 58 -3.13 -11.60 2.82
CA GLY A 58 -3.96 -12.66 3.40
C GLY A 58 -4.88 -13.30 2.36
N LEU A 59 -5.55 -12.47 1.54
CA LEU A 59 -6.39 -12.95 0.46
C LEU A 59 -5.58 -13.76 -0.56
N ARG A 60 -4.41 -13.26 -0.98
CA ARG A 60 -3.49 -14.03 -1.86
C ARG A 60 -3.08 -15.36 -1.24
N ALA A 61 -2.69 -15.37 0.04
CA ALA A 61 -2.32 -16.60 0.74
C ALA A 61 -3.48 -17.62 0.78
N ILE A 62 -4.71 -17.16 1.03
CA ILE A 62 -5.91 -18.01 1.01
C ILE A 62 -6.15 -18.57 -0.40
N LEU A 63 -6.09 -17.72 -1.43
CA LEU A 63 -6.32 -18.16 -2.81
C LEU A 63 -5.30 -19.19 -3.27
N PHE A 64 -4.02 -19.03 -2.92
CA PHE A 64 -3.00 -20.04 -3.21
C PHE A 64 -3.13 -21.29 -2.34
N GLY A 65 -3.50 -21.15 -1.07
CA GLY A 65 -3.76 -22.30 -0.18
C GLY A 65 -4.94 -23.15 -0.67
N LEU A 66 -5.95 -22.49 -1.25
CA LEU A 66 -7.14 -23.11 -1.84
C LEU A 66 -7.04 -23.26 -3.35
N TYR A 67 -5.84 -23.16 -3.94
CA TYR A 67 -5.64 -23.12 -5.40
C TYR A 67 -6.38 -24.27 -6.11
N LYS A 68 -6.26 -25.51 -5.61
CA LYS A 68 -6.98 -26.65 -6.19
C LYS A 68 -8.50 -26.48 -6.19
N SER A 69 -9.07 -25.89 -5.15
CA SER A 69 -10.51 -25.67 -5.02
C SER A 69 -11.00 -24.48 -5.84
N VAL A 70 -10.22 -23.39 -5.91
CA VAL A 70 -10.54 -22.18 -6.70
C VAL A 70 -10.57 -22.51 -8.20
N PHE A 71 -9.65 -23.35 -8.67
CA PHE A 71 -9.58 -23.76 -10.08
C PHE A 71 -10.61 -24.84 -10.47
N LEU A 72 -11.29 -25.45 -9.50
CA LEU A 72 -12.44 -26.33 -9.75
C LEU A 72 -13.76 -25.55 -9.88
N ILE A 73 -13.73 -24.24 -9.64
CA ILE A 73 -14.92 -23.39 -9.74
C ILE A 73 -15.33 -23.28 -11.21
N LYS A 74 -16.48 -23.84 -11.53
CA LYS A 74 -17.21 -23.50 -12.76
C LYS A 74 -18.24 -22.43 -12.41
N PRO A 75 -18.33 -21.32 -13.17
CA PRO A 75 -17.68 -21.02 -14.46
C PRO A 75 -16.27 -20.40 -14.35
N LYS A 76 -15.43 -20.56 -15.39
CA LYS A 76 -14.06 -19.99 -15.48
C LYS A 76 -14.00 -18.46 -15.29
N VAL A 77 -15.08 -17.74 -15.60
CA VAL A 77 -15.13 -16.28 -15.38
C VAL A 77 -15.10 -15.94 -13.88
N LEU A 78 -15.67 -16.80 -13.04
CA LEU A 78 -15.64 -16.61 -11.59
C LEU A 78 -14.21 -16.79 -11.03
N GLU A 79 -13.45 -17.73 -11.60
CA GLU A 79 -12.02 -17.90 -11.29
C GLU A 79 -11.22 -16.63 -11.63
N MET A 80 -11.40 -16.07 -12.83
CA MET A 80 -10.78 -14.81 -13.26
C MET A 80 -11.09 -13.67 -12.28
N VAL A 81 -12.38 -13.47 -11.94
CA VAL A 81 -12.81 -12.44 -10.99
C VAL A 81 -12.13 -12.64 -9.63
N ILE A 82 -12.11 -13.86 -9.12
CA ILE A 82 -11.48 -14.19 -7.84
C ILE A 82 -9.98 -13.89 -7.86
N MET A 83 -9.28 -14.17 -8.96
CA MET A 83 -7.85 -13.92 -9.13
C MET A 83 -7.50 -12.44 -9.31
N GLU A 84 -8.43 -11.65 -9.85
CA GLU A 84 -8.28 -10.21 -10.11
C GLU A 84 -8.61 -9.33 -8.90
N ILE A 85 -9.50 -9.75 -7.99
CA ILE A 85 -9.87 -9.01 -6.76
C ILE A 85 -8.63 -8.60 -5.92
N PRO A 86 -7.68 -9.50 -5.58
CA PRO A 86 -6.48 -9.11 -4.85
C PRO A 86 -5.64 -8.11 -5.64
N GLY A 87 -5.65 -8.18 -6.98
CA GLY A 87 -4.99 -7.22 -7.85
C GLY A 87 -5.56 -5.80 -7.75
N LEU A 88 -6.89 -5.65 -7.71
CA LEU A 88 -7.54 -4.35 -7.47
C LEU A 88 -7.22 -3.82 -6.08
N LEU A 89 -7.32 -4.67 -5.06
CA LEU A 89 -7.01 -4.28 -3.68
C LEU A 89 -5.54 -3.90 -3.53
N PHE A 90 -4.64 -4.56 -4.25
CA PHE A 90 -3.22 -4.19 -4.35
C PHE A 90 -3.08 -2.78 -4.95
N PHE A 91 -3.75 -2.49 -6.07
CA PHE A 91 -3.78 -1.14 -6.63
C PHE A 91 -4.26 -0.09 -5.62
N SER A 92 -5.38 -0.32 -4.93
CA SER A 92 -5.89 0.60 -3.90
C SER A 92 -4.89 0.80 -2.76
N THR A 93 -4.30 -0.30 -2.29
CA THR A 93 -3.32 -0.29 -1.19
C THR A 93 -2.13 0.60 -1.55
N TYR A 94 -1.59 0.48 -2.76
CA TYR A 94 -0.41 1.22 -3.15
C TYR A 94 -0.71 2.64 -3.64
N THR A 95 -1.88 2.90 -4.21
CA THR A 95 -2.32 4.28 -4.45
C THR A 95 -2.61 5.03 -3.15
N LEU A 96 -2.94 4.34 -2.05
CA LEU A 96 -3.02 4.92 -0.71
C LEU A 96 -1.63 5.34 -0.20
N LEU A 97 -0.57 4.60 -0.55
CA LEU A 97 0.81 5.01 -0.27
C LEU A 97 1.22 6.23 -1.09
N VAL A 98 0.84 6.29 -2.38
CA VAL A 98 1.02 7.48 -3.22
C VAL A 98 0.28 8.68 -2.62
N LEU A 99 -0.96 8.49 -2.15
CA LEU A 99 -1.73 9.52 -1.44
C LEU A 99 -0.97 10.00 -0.20
N PHE A 100 -0.44 9.08 0.62
CA PHE A 100 0.35 9.43 1.80
C PHE A 100 1.58 10.28 1.45
N TRP A 101 2.28 9.96 0.37
CA TRP A 101 3.41 10.76 -0.10
C TRP A 101 2.98 12.12 -0.66
N ALA A 102 1.85 12.18 -1.37
CA ALA A 102 1.26 13.43 -1.82
C ALA A 102 0.88 14.34 -0.64
N GLU A 103 0.31 13.78 0.43
CA GLU A 103 0.01 14.50 1.67
C GLU A 103 1.28 15.08 2.30
N ILE A 104 2.35 14.29 2.42
CA ILE A 104 3.63 14.78 2.97
C ILE A 104 4.19 15.92 2.11
N TYR A 105 4.20 15.74 0.78
CA TYR A 105 4.72 16.73 -0.16
C TYR A 105 3.92 18.04 -0.11
N HIS A 106 2.58 17.96 -0.16
CA HIS A 106 1.71 19.14 -0.07
C HIS A 106 1.89 19.86 1.27
N GLN A 107 1.91 19.12 2.39
CA GLN A 107 2.10 19.71 3.71
C GLN A 107 3.44 20.42 3.85
N ALA A 108 4.51 19.89 3.25
CA ALA A 108 5.83 20.52 3.34
C ALA A 108 6.00 21.72 2.40
N ARG A 109 5.08 21.89 1.45
CA ARG A 109 4.99 23.04 0.55
C ARG A 109 3.86 24.00 0.93
N SER A 110 3.19 23.76 2.07
CA SER A 110 2.05 24.58 2.54
C SER A 110 0.88 24.62 1.55
N LEU A 111 0.72 23.57 0.73
CA LEU A 111 -0.34 23.44 -0.25
C LEU A 111 -1.60 22.79 0.37
N PRO A 112 -2.79 23.07 -0.18
CA PRO A 112 -4.03 22.47 0.32
C PRO A 112 -4.03 20.94 0.17
N ILE A 113 -4.45 20.24 1.23
CA ILE A 113 -4.53 18.76 1.29
C ILE A 113 -5.96 18.21 1.22
N HIS A 114 -6.97 19.05 1.38
CA HIS A 114 -8.38 18.63 1.51
C HIS A 114 -8.92 17.88 0.28
N LYS A 115 -8.33 18.09 -0.90
CA LYS A 115 -8.75 17.43 -2.15
C LYS A 115 -8.10 16.06 -2.37
N LEU A 116 -7.03 15.73 -1.66
CA LEU A 116 -6.24 14.53 -1.93
C LEU A 116 -6.99 13.24 -1.57
N LYS A 117 -7.59 13.16 -0.37
CA LYS A 117 -8.37 11.98 0.06
C LYS A 117 -9.63 11.76 -0.81
N PRO A 118 -10.45 12.79 -1.11
CA PRO A 118 -11.55 12.62 -2.05
C PRO A 118 -11.10 12.17 -3.43
N ALA A 119 -10.00 12.71 -3.97
CA ALA A 119 -9.46 12.28 -5.26
C ALA A 119 -9.06 10.80 -5.26
N TYR A 120 -8.39 10.32 -4.20
CA TYR A 120 -8.08 8.90 -4.04
C TYR A 120 -9.36 8.03 -4.04
N CYS A 121 -10.39 8.43 -3.30
CA CYS A 121 -11.66 7.70 -3.25
C CYS A 121 -12.37 7.68 -4.61
N ILE A 122 -12.38 8.81 -5.33
CA ILE A 122 -12.99 8.91 -6.67
C ILE A 122 -12.24 8.03 -7.66
N ILE A 123 -10.90 8.10 -7.70
CA ILE A 123 -10.08 7.29 -8.60
C ILE A 123 -10.34 5.80 -8.35
N ASN A 124 -10.28 5.36 -7.09
CA ASN A 124 -10.56 3.96 -6.76
C ASN A 124 -11.99 3.56 -7.11
N GLY A 125 -12.98 4.38 -6.77
CA GLY A 125 -14.38 4.13 -7.11
C GLY A 125 -14.60 3.95 -8.61
N VAL A 126 -14.02 4.82 -9.44
CA VAL A 126 -14.08 4.72 -10.91
C VAL A 126 -13.42 3.44 -11.40
N MET A 127 -12.23 3.10 -10.92
CA MET A 127 -11.54 1.87 -11.34
C MET A 127 -12.36 0.62 -10.99
N TYR A 128 -12.98 0.57 -9.82
CA TYR A 128 -13.81 -0.56 -9.39
C TYR A 128 -15.10 -0.66 -10.20
N ILE A 129 -15.76 0.46 -10.49
CA ILE A 129 -16.98 0.48 -11.31
C ILE A 129 -16.69 -0.04 -12.72
N ILE A 130 -15.63 0.45 -13.35
CA ILE A 130 -15.24 0.00 -14.69
C ILE A 130 -14.90 -1.50 -14.67
N GLN A 131 -14.14 -1.96 -13.67
CA GLN A 131 -13.79 -3.37 -13.57
C GLN A 131 -15.01 -4.29 -13.39
N ILE A 132 -15.95 -3.91 -12.54
CA ILE A 132 -17.20 -4.67 -12.35
C ILE A 132 -17.99 -4.71 -13.67
N GLY A 133 -18.05 -3.61 -14.42
CA GLY A 133 -18.67 -3.57 -15.74
C GLY A 133 -18.01 -4.53 -16.73
N ILE A 134 -16.68 -4.55 -16.78
CA ILE A 134 -15.91 -5.49 -17.62
C ILE A 134 -16.21 -6.94 -17.23
N TRP A 135 -16.23 -7.27 -15.94
CA TRP A 135 -16.58 -8.62 -15.48
C TRP A 135 -17.97 -9.05 -15.92
N ILE A 136 -18.95 -8.15 -15.84
CA ILE A 136 -20.32 -8.43 -16.30
C ILE A 136 -20.31 -8.70 -17.82
N ILE A 137 -19.60 -7.90 -18.61
CA ILE A 137 -19.49 -8.11 -20.07
C ILE A 137 -18.85 -9.48 -20.38
N VAL A 138 -17.75 -9.82 -19.70
CA VAL A 138 -17.09 -11.14 -19.86
C VAL A 138 -18.04 -12.28 -19.49
N MET A 139 -18.83 -12.13 -18.42
CA MET A 139 -19.83 -13.12 -18.00
C MET A 139 -21.00 -13.26 -18.96
N LEU A 140 -21.39 -12.21 -19.69
CA LEU A 140 -22.52 -12.25 -20.62
C LEU A 140 -22.09 -12.77 -22.00
N GLU A 141 -21.04 -12.18 -22.56
CA GLU A 141 -20.66 -12.43 -23.95
C GLU A 141 -19.78 -13.66 -24.14
N HIS A 142 -19.05 -14.09 -23.10
CA HIS A 142 -18.05 -15.16 -23.17
C HIS A 142 -17.07 -15.02 -24.35
N SER A 143 -16.85 -13.78 -24.81
CA SER A 143 -16.06 -13.49 -26.00
C SER A 143 -14.58 -13.36 -25.64
N PRO A 144 -13.65 -13.89 -26.46
CA PRO A 144 -12.22 -13.68 -26.24
C PRO A 144 -11.85 -12.19 -26.22
N GLY A 145 -12.56 -11.36 -26.99
CA GLY A 145 -12.37 -9.91 -27.02
C GLY A 145 -12.61 -9.25 -25.65
N ALA A 146 -13.65 -9.65 -24.92
CA ALA A 146 -13.92 -9.11 -23.59
C ALA A 146 -12.80 -9.42 -22.58
N VAL A 147 -12.19 -10.61 -22.68
CA VAL A 147 -11.04 -11.00 -21.83
C VAL A 147 -9.80 -10.17 -22.17
N ILE A 148 -9.55 -9.90 -23.46
CA ILE A 148 -8.45 -9.01 -23.89
C ILE A 148 -8.65 -7.61 -23.32
N VAL A 149 -9.87 -7.07 -23.40
CA VAL A 149 -10.21 -5.75 -22.83
C VAL A 149 -9.95 -5.71 -21.32
N ALA A 150 -10.33 -6.77 -20.59
CA ALA A 150 -10.07 -6.86 -19.15
C ALA A 150 -8.58 -6.79 -18.80
N LYS A 151 -7.75 -7.57 -19.51
CA LYS A 151 -6.29 -7.59 -19.31
C LYS A 151 -5.65 -6.26 -19.65
N LEU A 152 -6.04 -5.63 -20.76
CA LEU A 152 -5.55 -4.31 -21.15
C LEU A 152 -5.96 -3.23 -20.15
N PHE A 153 -7.19 -3.28 -19.64
CA PHE A 153 -7.64 -2.36 -18.60
C PHE A 153 -6.79 -2.49 -17.33
N PHE A 154 -6.58 -3.71 -16.83
CA PHE A 154 -5.70 -3.96 -15.67
C PHE A 154 -4.23 -3.55 -15.93
N SER A 155 -3.74 -3.68 -17.16
CA SER A 155 -2.43 -3.18 -17.57
C SER A 155 -2.36 -1.65 -17.45
N VAL A 156 -3.37 -0.94 -17.95
CA VAL A 156 -3.48 0.53 -17.82
C VAL A 156 -3.57 0.96 -16.36
N VAL A 157 -4.36 0.26 -15.54
CA VAL A 157 -4.45 0.50 -14.09
C VAL A 157 -3.07 0.35 -13.44
N SER A 158 -2.34 -0.72 -13.77
CA SER A 158 -0.99 -0.96 -13.24
C SER A 158 -0.01 0.13 -13.69
N PHE A 159 -0.05 0.53 -14.95
CA PHE A 159 0.77 1.62 -15.48
C PHE A 159 0.49 2.95 -14.77
N SER A 160 -0.79 3.26 -14.53
CA SER A 160 -1.18 4.49 -13.83
C SER A 160 -0.64 4.53 -12.39
N ALA A 161 -0.61 3.39 -11.69
CA ALA A 161 0.01 3.30 -10.37
C ALA A 161 1.53 3.51 -10.43
N ALA A 162 2.21 2.92 -11.43
CA ALA A 162 3.65 3.14 -11.65
C ALA A 162 3.96 4.63 -11.86
N LEU A 163 3.17 5.33 -12.68
CA LEU A 163 3.29 6.78 -12.86
C LEU A 163 3.04 7.55 -11.56
N GLY A 164 2.06 7.14 -10.76
CA GLY A 164 1.80 7.71 -9.43
C GLY A 164 3.02 7.67 -8.52
N PHE A 165 3.70 6.52 -8.46
CA PHE A 165 4.97 6.36 -7.72
C PHE A 165 6.08 7.22 -8.29
N LEU A 166 6.25 7.25 -9.62
CA LEU A 166 7.28 8.05 -10.27
C LEU A 166 7.09 9.55 -9.98
N ILE A 167 5.86 10.05 -10.08
CA ILE A 167 5.54 11.47 -9.88
C ILE A 167 5.67 11.86 -8.41
N TYR A 168 4.92 11.22 -7.51
CA TYR A 168 4.89 11.65 -6.10
C TYR A 168 6.10 11.15 -5.30
N GLY A 169 6.60 9.95 -5.59
CA GLY A 169 7.85 9.44 -5.02
C GLY A 169 9.05 10.27 -5.48
N GLY A 170 9.13 10.59 -6.78
CA GLY A 170 10.16 11.47 -7.33
C GLY A 170 10.12 12.87 -6.75
N ARG A 171 8.94 13.50 -6.68
CA ARG A 171 8.77 14.83 -6.05
C ARG A 171 9.21 14.83 -4.58
N LEU A 172 8.81 13.81 -3.82
CA LEU A 172 9.20 13.68 -2.41
C LEU A 172 10.70 13.45 -2.26
N PHE A 173 11.30 12.63 -3.12
CA PHE A 173 12.74 12.37 -3.14
C PHE A 173 13.54 13.66 -3.41
N VAL A 174 13.18 14.42 -4.44
CA VAL A 174 13.84 15.70 -4.76
C VAL A 174 13.71 16.69 -3.61
N MET A 175 12.51 16.82 -3.05
CA MET A 175 12.26 17.71 -1.91
C MET A 175 13.10 17.34 -0.68
N LEU A 176 13.29 16.04 -0.41
CA LEU A 176 14.12 15.60 0.70
C LEU A 176 15.62 15.87 0.47
N ARG A 177 16.06 15.86 -0.79
CA ARG A 177 17.45 16.12 -1.22
C ARG A 177 17.83 17.61 -1.21
N GLN A 178 16.86 18.52 -1.38
CA GLN A 178 17.12 19.96 -1.52
C GLN A 178 17.61 20.67 -0.24
N PHE A 179 17.38 20.10 0.94
CA PHE A 179 17.85 20.69 2.18
C PHE A 179 19.23 20.14 2.54
N PRO A 180 20.14 20.95 3.10
CA PRO A 180 21.49 20.52 3.46
C PRO A 180 21.41 19.26 4.35
N ILE A 181 22.06 18.20 3.88
CA ILE A 181 21.99 16.87 4.46
C ILE A 181 22.96 16.81 5.64
N GLU A 182 22.67 17.54 6.71
CA GLU A 182 23.54 17.60 7.90
C GLU A 182 23.33 16.42 8.87
N SER A 183 22.22 15.66 8.75
CA SER A 183 21.90 14.59 9.70
C SER A 183 21.77 13.19 9.06
N ARG A 184 22.41 12.19 9.70
CA ARG A 184 22.32 10.75 9.32
C ARG A 184 20.88 10.23 9.25
N GLY A 185 19.98 10.76 10.09
CA GLY A 185 18.56 10.40 10.09
C GLY A 185 17.82 10.79 8.81
N ARG A 186 18.19 11.91 8.19
CA ARG A 186 17.58 12.40 6.94
C ARG A 186 18.04 11.60 5.71
N GLN A 187 19.31 11.22 5.65
CA GLN A 187 19.83 10.34 4.60
C GLN A 187 19.09 9.01 4.56
N LYS A 188 18.86 8.43 5.74
CA LYS A 188 18.09 7.19 5.87
C LYS A 188 16.67 7.32 5.32
N LYS A 189 15.97 8.41 5.64
CA LYS A 189 14.62 8.68 5.10
C LYS A 189 14.61 8.86 3.58
N LEU A 190 15.61 9.55 3.02
CA LEU A 190 15.76 9.71 1.58
C LEU A 190 15.94 8.35 0.90
N TYR A 191 16.80 7.49 1.48
CA TYR A 191 17.00 6.12 1.00
C TYR A 191 15.72 5.28 1.12
N GLU A 192 15.00 5.35 2.24
CA GLU A 192 13.72 4.66 2.43
C GLU A 192 12.70 5.04 1.35
N VAL A 193 12.50 6.35 1.08
CA VAL A 193 11.59 6.82 0.03
C VAL A 193 12.05 6.40 -1.36
N GLY A 194 13.34 6.53 -1.65
CA GLY A 194 13.93 6.11 -2.94
C GLY A 194 13.73 4.62 -3.19
N CYS A 195 14.10 3.77 -2.23
CA CYS A 195 13.92 2.32 -2.34
C CYS A 195 12.46 1.91 -2.52
N VAL A 196 11.53 2.45 -1.72
CA VAL A 196 10.11 2.12 -1.86
C VAL A 196 9.59 2.58 -3.22
N THR A 197 9.99 3.76 -3.70
CA THR A 197 9.58 4.26 -5.02
C THR A 197 10.05 3.32 -6.11
N THR A 198 11.33 2.93 -6.10
CA THR A 198 11.90 2.02 -7.10
C THR A 198 11.27 0.64 -7.07
N ILE A 199 11.04 0.07 -5.89
CA ILE A 199 10.40 -1.24 -5.73
C ILE A 199 8.97 -1.20 -6.28
N CYS A 200 8.16 -0.23 -5.85
CA CYS A 200 6.77 -0.11 -6.30
C CYS A 200 6.65 0.20 -7.79
N PHE A 201 7.47 1.13 -8.30
CA PHE A 201 7.50 1.45 -9.72
C PHE A 201 7.84 0.21 -10.56
N SER A 202 8.92 -0.50 -10.23
CA SER A 202 9.35 -1.68 -10.99
C SER A 202 8.30 -2.79 -10.94
N CYS A 203 7.73 -3.04 -9.76
CA CYS A 203 6.63 -3.99 -9.56
C CYS A 203 5.43 -3.69 -10.46
N PHE A 204 4.88 -2.47 -10.40
CA PHE A 204 3.72 -2.10 -11.21
C PHE A 204 4.03 -2.02 -12.71
N PHE A 205 5.27 -1.66 -13.06
CA PHE A 205 5.73 -1.64 -14.46
C PHE A 205 5.84 -3.05 -15.05
N ILE A 206 6.44 -3.99 -14.31
CA ILE A 206 6.48 -5.42 -14.69
C ILE A 206 5.04 -5.94 -14.83
N ARG A 207 4.16 -5.63 -13.87
CA ARG A 207 2.75 -6.05 -13.92
C ARG A 207 2.05 -5.53 -15.18
N CYS A 208 2.21 -4.24 -15.49
CA CYS A 208 1.68 -3.64 -16.71
C CYS A 208 2.16 -4.38 -17.96
N PHE A 209 3.47 -4.62 -18.05
CA PHE A 209 4.07 -5.28 -19.21
C PHE A 209 3.59 -6.71 -19.38
N VAL A 210 3.59 -7.50 -18.30
CA VAL A 210 3.13 -8.90 -18.35
C VAL A 210 1.65 -8.96 -18.73
N LEU A 211 0.78 -8.15 -18.12
CA LEU A 211 -0.65 -8.12 -18.47
C LEU A 211 -0.90 -7.68 -19.92
N ALA A 212 -0.09 -6.75 -20.44
CA ALA A 212 -0.18 -6.35 -21.84
C ALA A 212 0.22 -7.50 -22.78
N LEU A 213 1.29 -8.24 -22.45
CA LEU A 213 1.69 -9.41 -23.21
C LEU A 213 0.64 -10.53 -23.14
N SER A 214 0.14 -10.85 -21.93
CA SER A 214 -0.91 -11.85 -21.71
C SER A 214 -2.23 -11.52 -22.42
N ALA A 215 -2.44 -10.28 -22.87
CA ALA A 215 -3.60 -9.87 -23.65
C ALA A 215 -3.50 -10.29 -25.13
N PHE A 216 -2.29 -10.45 -25.66
CA PHE A 216 -2.05 -10.79 -27.07
C PHE A 216 -1.47 -12.19 -27.27
N ASP A 217 -0.82 -12.74 -26.24
CA ASP A 217 -0.20 -14.05 -26.26
C ASP A 217 -0.90 -14.97 -25.24
N LYS A 218 -1.43 -16.09 -25.75
CA LYS A 218 -2.14 -17.10 -24.94
C LYS A 218 -1.17 -17.97 -24.13
N ASP A 219 0.07 -18.14 -24.59
CA ASP A 219 1.09 -18.93 -23.89
C ASP A 219 1.71 -18.11 -22.73
N ALA A 220 1.58 -16.78 -22.79
CA ALA A 220 1.95 -15.86 -21.73
C ALA A 220 0.80 -15.57 -20.75
N ASP A 221 -0.33 -16.29 -20.84
CA ASP A 221 -1.50 -16.02 -20.01
C ASP A 221 -1.29 -16.48 -18.56
N LEU A 222 -1.26 -15.52 -17.64
CA LEU A 222 -1.08 -15.78 -16.22
C LEU A 222 -2.29 -16.50 -15.58
N ASP A 223 -3.46 -16.41 -16.20
CA ASP A 223 -4.70 -17.04 -15.71
C ASP A 223 -4.94 -18.43 -16.32
N VAL A 224 -3.98 -18.94 -17.13
CA VAL A 224 -4.10 -20.26 -17.77
C VAL A 224 -3.44 -21.35 -16.93
N LEU A 225 -4.20 -22.44 -16.80
CA LEU A 225 -4.03 -23.62 -15.96
C LEU A 225 -2.69 -24.36 -16.09
N ASP A 226 -1.91 -24.15 -17.16
CA ASP A 226 -0.80 -25.02 -17.49
C ASP A 226 0.42 -24.83 -16.57
N HIS A 227 0.52 -23.70 -15.88
CA HIS A 227 1.69 -23.37 -15.04
C HIS A 227 1.32 -22.80 -13.66
N PRO A 228 0.71 -23.58 -12.74
CA PRO A 228 0.35 -23.15 -11.39
C PRO A 228 1.54 -22.61 -10.59
N ILE A 229 2.70 -23.23 -10.76
CA ILE A 229 3.96 -22.84 -10.10
C ILE A 229 4.45 -21.50 -10.65
N LEU A 230 4.32 -21.26 -11.96
CA LEU A 230 4.72 -19.99 -12.57
C LEU A 230 3.82 -18.85 -12.10
N ASN A 231 2.51 -19.10 -12.02
CA ASN A 231 1.55 -18.14 -11.52
C ASN A 231 1.82 -17.76 -10.04
N LEU A 232 2.12 -18.77 -9.21
CA LEU A 232 2.57 -18.55 -7.84
C LEU A 232 3.85 -17.71 -7.79
N ILE A 233 4.88 -18.07 -8.57
CA ILE A 233 6.15 -17.34 -8.61
C ILE A 233 5.91 -15.88 -9.03
N TYR A 234 5.12 -15.64 -10.06
CA TYR A 234 4.80 -14.30 -10.56
C TYR A 234 4.16 -13.43 -9.46
N TYR A 235 3.05 -13.89 -8.85
CA TYR A 235 2.37 -13.10 -7.82
C TYR A 235 3.20 -12.99 -6.53
N MET A 236 4.02 -13.99 -6.21
CA MET A 236 4.97 -13.87 -5.10
C MET A 236 6.00 -12.77 -5.38
N LEU A 237 6.58 -12.71 -6.57
CA LEU A 237 7.61 -11.72 -6.94
C LEU A 237 7.05 -10.32 -7.18
N VAL A 238 5.84 -10.21 -7.70
CA VAL A 238 5.24 -8.92 -8.11
C VAL A 238 4.27 -8.38 -7.05
N GLU A 239 3.72 -9.19 -6.14
CA GLU A 239 2.82 -8.68 -5.10
C GLU A 239 3.35 -8.89 -3.68
N VAL A 240 3.66 -10.14 -3.31
CA VAL A 240 3.93 -10.49 -1.91
C VAL A 240 5.30 -10.00 -1.45
N VAL A 241 6.36 -10.27 -2.23
CA VAL A 241 7.73 -9.84 -1.93
C VAL A 241 7.85 -8.31 -1.89
N PRO A 242 7.35 -7.56 -2.90
CA PRO A 242 7.34 -6.09 -2.84
C PRO A 242 6.58 -5.57 -1.62
N SER A 243 5.44 -6.17 -1.26
CA SER A 243 4.68 -5.79 -0.05
C SER A 243 5.44 -6.02 1.23
N ALA A 244 6.08 -7.18 1.38
CA ALA A 244 6.91 -7.48 2.54
C ALA A 244 8.09 -6.49 2.65
N LEU A 245 8.77 -6.21 1.53
CA LEU A 245 9.89 -5.25 1.49
C LEU A 245 9.44 -3.83 1.82
N VAL A 246 8.35 -3.36 1.23
CA VAL A 246 7.82 -2.01 1.49
C VAL A 246 7.40 -1.87 2.95
N LEU A 247 6.66 -2.84 3.50
CA LEU A 247 6.31 -2.84 4.92
C LEU A 247 7.56 -2.87 5.81
N PHE A 248 8.58 -3.65 5.45
CA PHE A 248 9.83 -3.72 6.20
C PHE A 248 10.62 -2.42 6.18
N ILE A 249 10.63 -1.71 5.04
CA ILE A 249 11.28 -0.40 4.91
C ILE A 249 10.49 0.65 5.70
N LEU A 250 9.16 0.66 5.56
CA LEU A 250 8.28 1.65 6.21
C LEU A 250 8.08 1.40 7.72
N ARG A 251 8.46 0.24 8.27
CA ARG A 251 8.28 -0.11 9.70
C ARG A 251 8.94 0.86 10.69
N LYS A 252 9.96 1.60 10.24
CA LYS A 252 10.76 2.50 11.09
C LYS A 252 10.40 3.97 10.95
N LEU A 253 9.37 4.30 10.15
CA LEU A 253 8.94 5.68 10.02
C LEU A 253 8.32 6.18 11.33
N PRO A 254 8.76 7.33 11.86
CA PRO A 254 8.25 7.89 13.11
C PRO A 254 6.77 8.25 12.97
N PRO A 255 5.90 7.89 13.93
CA PRO A 255 4.51 8.33 13.94
C PRO A 255 4.35 9.76 14.49
N ARG A 256 3.32 10.42 13.93
CA ARG A 256 2.64 11.70 14.28
C ARG A 256 3.43 13.02 14.16
N ARG A 257 2.90 13.94 13.32
CA ARG A 257 3.00 15.38 13.59
C ARG A 257 2.06 15.69 14.74
N ILE A 258 2.60 16.36 15.75
CA ILE A 258 1.84 17.06 16.79
C ILE A 258 1.00 18.07 16.03
N SER A 259 -0.32 17.90 16.05
CA SER A 259 -1.26 18.93 15.62
C SER A 259 -0.93 20.20 16.41
N ASP A 260 -0.79 21.32 15.70
CA ASP A 260 -0.57 22.64 16.28
C ASP A 260 -1.41 22.81 17.55
N ARG A 261 -0.75 22.93 18.69
CA ARG A 261 -1.34 23.66 19.81
C ARG A 261 -1.53 25.08 19.27
N TYR A 262 -2.74 25.40 18.84
CA TYR A 262 -3.21 26.77 18.93
C TYR A 262 -3.09 27.14 20.40
N HIS A 263 -2.00 27.82 20.75
CA HIS A 263 -1.99 28.64 21.94
C HIS A 263 -2.96 29.78 21.65
N PRO A 264 -4.09 29.91 22.35
CA PRO A 264 -4.82 31.17 22.31
C PRO A 264 -3.85 32.24 22.81
N ILE A 265 -3.71 33.30 22.02
CA ILE A 265 -3.07 34.53 22.47
C ILE A 265 -4.06 35.12 23.47
N GLU A 266 -3.72 35.06 24.76
CA GLU A 266 -4.32 35.92 25.79
C GLU A 266 -3.80 37.35 25.65
#